data_AF-A0A444WSZ4-F1
#
_entry.id   AF-A0A444WSZ4-F1
#
_cell.length_a   1.000
_cell.length_b   1.000
_cell.length_c   1.000
_cell.angle_alpha   90.00
_cell.angle_beta   90.00
_cell.angle_gamma   90.00
#
_symmetry.space_group_name_H-M   'P 1'
#
loop_
_entity.id
_entity.type
_entity.pdbx_description
1 polymer ?
#
loop_
_entity_poly.entity_id
_entity_poly.type
_entity_poly.pdbx_seq_one_letter_code
_entity_poly.pdbx_strand_id
1 'polypeptide(L)'
;MTPNGIDFKASGGNPTGRFTNGRTISDIVGEELGQPNYAVPFLAPNATGKAILSGVNYASGGGGILNATGNIFVNRLGMDIQIDYFNITRKEIDKLLGKSNGRELIMKRSIFSISVGSNDFLNNYLLPLVSVGARVNQSPDAFVDEMINHFRIQLTRLYEMDARKFVVSNVGPIGCIPYQRAINQLNEDECSDLANKLAVQYNGRLKDLLAELNDNLPGANFVLANVYDLVMELITNYAKYGLRTGSSACCGFGGQSQLAGIIPCGPTSSLCSDRYKHVFWDAYHPSEAANLILAKQLLDGDNRYVSPFNVRQLSAL
;
A
#
# COMPACT_ATOMS: atom_id res chain seq x y z
N MET A 1 -6.68 -17.92 16.65
CA MET A 1 -6.11 -16.59 16.94
C MET A 1 -6.15 -15.80 15.65
N THR A 2 -6.63 -14.57 15.67
CA THR A 2 -6.64 -13.69 14.49
C THR A 2 -5.23 -13.14 14.28
N PRO A 3 -4.52 -13.57 13.21
CA PRO A 3 -3.07 -13.45 13.14
C PRO A 3 -2.59 -12.03 12.77
N ASN A 4 -3.39 -11.30 12.01
CA ASN A 4 -3.10 -9.97 11.52
C ASN A 4 -3.12 -8.93 12.66
N GLY A 5 -1.97 -8.29 12.92
CA GLY A 5 -1.76 -7.35 14.01
C GLY A 5 -1.36 -7.98 15.36
N ILE A 6 -1.01 -9.27 15.41
CA ILE A 6 -0.62 -9.99 16.63
C ILE A 6 0.55 -9.33 17.40
N ASP A 7 1.49 -8.72 16.69
CA ASP A 7 2.66 -8.02 17.27
C ASP A 7 2.42 -6.52 17.43
N PHE A 8 1.25 -6.01 17.04
CA PHE A 8 0.94 -4.59 17.13
C PHE A 8 0.64 -4.19 18.58
N LYS A 9 1.68 -3.72 19.27
CA LYS A 9 1.63 -3.37 20.70
C LYS A 9 0.53 -2.37 21.05
N ALA A 10 0.25 -1.41 20.17
CA ALA A 10 -0.73 -0.36 20.42
C ALA A 10 -2.17 -0.88 20.50
N SER A 11 -2.48 -2.04 19.92
CA SER A 11 -3.76 -2.73 20.11
C SER A 11 -3.72 -3.82 21.19
N GLY A 12 -2.59 -4.00 21.87
CA GLY A 12 -2.36 -5.14 22.76
C GLY A 12 -2.31 -6.48 22.01
N GLY A 13 -1.94 -6.47 20.73
CA GLY A 13 -1.98 -7.65 19.86
C GLY A 13 -3.37 -8.03 19.36
N ASN A 14 -4.38 -7.17 19.58
CA ASN A 14 -5.71 -7.37 19.01
C ASN A 14 -5.71 -7.02 17.52
N PRO A 15 -6.51 -7.72 16.70
CA PRO A 15 -6.59 -7.44 15.27
C PRO A 15 -7.17 -6.06 15.02
N THR A 16 -6.51 -5.32 14.14
CA THR A 16 -6.94 -3.98 13.74
C THR A 16 -7.25 -3.90 12.25
N GLY A 17 -7.30 -5.04 11.54
CA GLY A 17 -7.43 -5.08 10.08
C GLY A 17 -6.14 -4.78 9.31
N ARG A 18 -4.97 -4.75 9.97
CA ARG A 18 -3.66 -4.59 9.34
C ARG A 18 -3.21 -5.91 8.72
N PHE A 19 -2.99 -5.95 7.41
CA PHE A 19 -2.48 -7.14 6.72
C PHE A 19 -0.96 -7.27 6.89
N THR A 20 -0.52 -7.48 8.12
CA THR A 20 0.87 -7.78 8.53
C THR A 20 0.82 -8.26 9.99
N ASN A 21 1.93 -8.73 10.56
CA ASN A 21 1.97 -9.11 11.97
C ASN A 21 1.94 -7.91 12.92
N GLY A 22 2.47 -6.74 12.53
CA GLY A 22 2.58 -5.56 13.40
C GLY A 22 2.22 -4.25 12.70
N ARG A 23 3.14 -3.30 12.68
CA ARG A 23 2.97 -2.00 12.01
C ARG A 23 3.08 -2.10 10.49
N THR A 24 2.27 -1.31 9.80
CA THR A 24 2.40 -1.05 8.35
C THR A 24 3.49 0.00 8.10
N ILE A 25 3.91 0.15 6.84
CA ILE A 25 4.85 1.22 6.44
C ILE A 25 4.33 2.60 6.86
N SER A 26 3.05 2.88 6.62
CA SER A 26 2.43 4.17 6.98
C SER A 26 2.43 4.43 8.50
N ASP A 27 2.24 3.38 9.31
CA ASP A 27 2.32 3.49 10.77
C ASP A 27 3.74 3.89 11.20
N ILE A 28 4.76 3.23 10.66
CA ILE A 28 6.17 3.47 10.98
C ILE A 28 6.60 4.87 10.50
N VAL A 29 6.22 5.27 9.29
CA VAL A 29 6.48 6.62 8.77
C VAL A 29 5.82 7.67 9.66
N GLY A 30 4.58 7.45 10.09
CA GLY A 30 3.87 8.35 11.02
C GLY A 30 4.62 8.53 12.34
N GLU A 31 5.03 7.42 12.97
CA GLU A 31 5.83 7.43 14.21
C GLU A 31 7.15 8.21 14.04
N GLU A 32 7.89 7.92 12.97
CA GLU A 32 9.20 8.50 12.69
C GLU A 32 9.13 10.00 12.33
N LEU A 33 7.98 10.47 11.87
CA LEU A 33 7.69 11.90 11.67
C LEU A 33 7.09 12.57 12.91
N GLY A 34 6.95 11.84 14.02
CA GLY A 34 6.49 12.38 15.30
C GLY A 34 4.97 12.51 15.42
N GLN A 35 4.18 11.72 14.69
CA GLN A 35 2.73 11.66 14.91
C GLN A 35 2.45 11.17 16.35
N PRO A 36 1.60 11.88 17.11
CA PRO A 36 1.34 11.53 18.51
C PRO A 36 0.50 10.25 18.64
N ASN A 37 -0.29 9.92 17.61
CA ASN A 37 -1.16 8.76 17.55
C ASN A 37 -1.17 8.22 16.12
N TYR A 38 -1.42 6.92 15.95
CA TYR A 38 -1.67 6.33 14.64
C TYR A 38 -2.93 6.92 14.00
N ALA A 39 -2.91 7.00 12.67
CA ALA A 39 -4.08 7.36 11.89
C ALA A 39 -5.26 6.42 12.19
N VAL A 40 -6.39 6.99 12.59
CA VAL A 40 -7.60 6.23 12.91
C VAL A 40 -8.25 5.71 11.62
N PRO A 41 -8.68 4.44 11.54
CA PRO A 41 -9.44 3.96 10.39
C PRO A 41 -10.73 4.77 10.25
N PHE A 42 -11.04 5.29 9.06
CA PHE A 42 -12.17 6.21 8.86
C PHE A 42 -13.52 5.64 9.34
N LEU A 43 -13.75 4.34 9.15
CA LEU A 43 -14.99 3.66 9.56
C LEU A 43 -15.01 3.25 11.03
N ALA A 44 -13.96 3.53 11.80
CA ALA A 44 -13.94 3.25 13.23
C ALA A 44 -14.88 4.22 13.97
N PRO A 45 -15.61 3.77 15.00
CA PRO A 45 -16.53 4.64 15.75
C PRO A 45 -15.87 5.87 16.38
N ASN A 46 -14.56 5.81 16.62
CA ASN A 46 -13.75 6.89 17.20
C ASN A 46 -13.08 7.80 16.15
N ALA A 47 -13.36 7.64 14.86
CA ALA A 47 -12.81 8.48 13.79
C ALA A 47 -13.56 9.81 13.64
N THR A 48 -13.72 10.55 14.75
CA THR A 48 -14.49 11.80 14.81
C THR A 48 -13.82 12.84 15.70
N GLY A 49 -14.30 14.10 15.61
CA GLY A 49 -13.80 15.19 16.45
C GLY A 49 -12.29 15.40 16.32
N LYS A 50 -11.60 15.70 17.44
CA LYS A 50 -10.16 15.98 17.44
C LYS A 50 -9.29 14.78 17.01
N ALA A 51 -9.81 13.55 17.02
CA ALA A 51 -9.04 12.37 16.64
C ALA A 51 -8.56 12.45 15.17
N ILE A 52 -9.39 12.99 14.28
CA ILE A 52 -9.07 13.11 12.84
C ILE A 52 -7.90 14.07 12.57
N LEU A 53 -7.59 14.96 13.53
CA LEU A 53 -6.48 15.91 13.42
C LEU A 53 -5.11 15.24 13.61
N SER A 54 -5.07 14.01 14.14
CA SER A 54 -3.86 13.19 14.22
C SER A 54 -3.64 12.32 12.97
N GLY A 55 -4.54 12.37 12.00
CA GLY A 55 -4.50 11.56 10.78
C GLY A 55 -5.65 10.54 10.72
N VAL A 56 -6.02 10.17 9.49
CA VAL A 56 -7.10 9.22 9.20
C VAL A 56 -6.63 8.26 8.12
N ASN A 57 -6.92 6.97 8.31
CA ASN A 57 -6.61 5.91 7.37
C ASN A 57 -7.87 5.49 6.60
N TYR A 58 -7.85 5.69 5.28
CA TYR A 58 -8.95 5.34 4.37
C TYR A 58 -8.70 4.02 3.62
N ALA A 59 -7.52 3.43 3.77
CA ALA A 59 -7.12 2.25 3.02
C ALA A 59 -8.04 1.06 3.30
N SER A 60 -8.31 0.28 2.26
CA SER A 60 -9.17 -0.90 2.31
C SER A 60 -8.50 -2.07 1.59
N GLY A 61 -8.42 -3.21 2.26
CA GLY A 61 -7.95 -4.46 1.65
C GLY A 61 -8.82 -4.84 0.45
N GLY A 62 -8.18 -5.31 -0.63
CA GLY A 62 -8.88 -5.66 -1.88
C GLY A 62 -9.33 -4.45 -2.73
N GLY A 63 -9.24 -3.22 -2.21
CA GLY A 63 -9.52 -2.01 -2.99
C GLY A 63 -8.46 -1.75 -4.08
N GLY A 64 -8.87 -1.08 -5.15
CA GLY A 64 -7.99 -0.72 -6.27
C GLY A 64 -8.27 0.70 -6.78
N ILE A 65 -7.49 1.06 -7.81
CA ILE A 65 -7.67 2.30 -8.57
C ILE A 65 -8.99 2.23 -9.32
N LEU A 66 -9.23 1.14 -10.04
CA LEU A 66 -10.43 0.93 -10.82
C LEU A 66 -11.60 0.49 -9.93
N ASN A 67 -12.79 0.97 -10.25
CA ASN A 67 -13.99 0.62 -9.49
C ASN A 67 -14.39 -0.85 -9.63
N ALA A 68 -13.92 -1.57 -10.65
CA ALA A 68 -14.17 -3.01 -10.78
C ALA A 68 -13.24 -3.88 -9.91
N THR A 69 -12.16 -3.30 -9.38
CA THR A 69 -11.13 -4.07 -8.69
C THR A 69 -11.62 -4.67 -7.38
N GLY A 70 -11.31 -5.95 -7.18
CA GLY A 70 -11.65 -6.66 -5.94
C GLY A 70 -13.13 -6.96 -5.77
N ASN A 71 -13.94 -6.92 -6.84
CA ASN A 71 -15.38 -7.22 -6.80
C ASN A 71 -15.75 -8.60 -6.23
N ILE A 72 -14.79 -9.53 -6.14
CA ILE A 72 -14.96 -10.82 -5.48
C ILE A 72 -15.01 -10.72 -3.94
N PHE A 73 -14.55 -9.60 -3.37
CA PHE A 73 -14.53 -9.38 -1.94
C PHE A 73 -15.74 -8.56 -1.48
N VAL A 74 -16.22 -8.89 -0.28
CA VAL A 74 -17.30 -8.15 0.38
C VAL A 74 -16.73 -6.88 1.01
N ASN A 75 -17.48 -5.77 0.97
CA ASN A 75 -17.15 -4.52 1.67
C ASN A 75 -15.78 -3.90 1.33
N ARG A 76 -15.24 -4.17 0.13
CA ARG A 76 -14.03 -3.50 -0.37
C ARG A 76 -14.33 -2.05 -0.75
N LEU A 77 -13.42 -1.13 -0.43
CA LEU A 77 -13.54 0.28 -0.79
C LEU A 77 -12.53 0.61 -1.89
N GLY A 78 -13.02 0.87 -3.11
CA GLY A 78 -12.18 1.41 -4.19
C GLY A 78 -11.69 2.82 -3.87
N MET A 79 -10.63 3.26 -4.55
CA MET A 79 -9.99 4.54 -4.23
C MET A 79 -10.93 5.75 -4.37
N ASP A 80 -11.90 5.72 -5.28
CA ASP A 80 -12.91 6.80 -5.36
C ASP A 80 -13.70 6.96 -4.06
N ILE A 81 -14.11 5.86 -3.44
CA ILE A 81 -14.84 5.86 -2.16
C ILE A 81 -13.93 6.34 -1.02
N GLN A 82 -12.65 5.94 -1.04
CA GLN A 82 -11.67 6.40 -0.05
C GLN A 82 -11.46 7.93 -0.13
N ILE A 83 -11.45 8.49 -1.35
CA ILE A 83 -11.38 9.95 -1.59
C ILE A 83 -12.67 10.64 -1.13
N ASP A 84 -13.83 10.02 -1.35
CA ASP A 84 -15.11 10.56 -0.84
C ASP A 84 -15.14 10.62 0.69
N TYR A 85 -14.55 9.63 1.37
CA TYR A 85 -14.37 9.63 2.82
C TYR A 85 -13.38 10.72 3.27
N PHE A 86 -12.31 10.95 2.51
CA PHE A 86 -11.46 12.11 2.77
C PHE A 86 -12.22 13.42 2.60
N ASN A 87 -13.09 13.58 1.59
CA ASN A 87 -13.92 14.78 1.43
C ASN A 87 -14.82 15.02 2.66
N ILE A 88 -15.37 13.97 3.25
CA ILE A 88 -16.12 14.06 4.52
C ILE A 88 -15.22 14.58 5.65
N THR A 89 -14.03 14.01 5.79
CA THR A 89 -13.03 14.44 6.80
C THR A 89 -12.58 15.88 6.57
N ARG A 90 -12.37 16.29 5.31
CA ARG A 90 -11.98 17.65 4.92
C ARG A 90 -13.01 18.67 5.39
N LYS A 91 -14.31 18.38 5.22
CA LYS A 91 -15.41 19.23 5.70
C LYS A 91 -15.47 19.27 7.23
N GLU A 92 -15.17 18.16 7.89
CA GLU A 92 -15.15 18.11 9.36
C GLU A 92 -13.97 18.91 9.94
N ILE A 93 -12.80 18.85 9.32
CA ILE A 93 -11.64 19.69 9.67
C ILE A 93 -12.00 21.18 9.59
N ASP A 94 -12.73 21.61 8.57
CA ASP A 94 -13.21 22.99 8.45
C ASP A 94 -14.15 23.39 9.59
N LYS A 95 -15.02 22.48 10.05
CA LYS A 95 -15.90 22.75 11.20
C LYS A 95 -15.12 22.86 12.50
N LEU A 96 -14.09 22.04 12.68
CA LEU A 96 -13.30 21.99 13.92
C LEU A 96 -12.32 23.15 14.06
N LEU A 97 -11.68 23.56 12.97
CA LEU A 97 -10.58 24.52 12.99
C LEU A 97 -10.93 25.87 12.33
N GLY A 98 -12.03 25.92 11.58
CA GLY A 98 -12.32 27.00 10.64
C GLY A 98 -11.61 26.81 9.31
N LYS A 99 -12.19 27.35 8.23
CA LYS A 99 -11.72 27.13 6.84
C LYS A 99 -10.24 27.47 6.61
N SER A 100 -9.76 28.57 7.21
CA SER A 100 -8.38 29.03 7.03
C SER A 100 -7.37 28.09 7.69
N ASN A 101 -7.57 27.75 8.97
CA ASN A 101 -6.69 26.84 9.70
C ASN A 101 -6.80 25.40 9.18
N GLY A 102 -8.00 24.97 8.77
CA GLY A 102 -8.23 23.68 8.14
C GLY A 102 -7.45 23.54 6.83
N ARG A 103 -7.51 24.57 5.98
CA ARG A 103 -6.69 24.63 4.76
C ARG A 103 -5.19 24.62 5.06
N GLU A 104 -4.73 25.39 6.04
CA GLU A 104 -3.30 25.39 6.43
C GLU A 104 -2.84 24.00 6.89
N LEU A 105 -3.64 23.33 7.73
CA LEU A 105 -3.36 21.97 8.19
C LEU A 105 -3.15 21.02 7.00
N ILE A 106 -4.09 21.00 6.05
CA ILE A 106 -4.02 20.10 4.90
C ILE A 106 -2.87 20.45 3.95
N MET A 107 -2.69 21.73 3.62
CA MET A 107 -1.67 22.15 2.64
C MET A 107 -0.25 22.02 3.19
N LYS A 108 -0.02 22.39 4.45
CA LYS A 108 1.35 22.55 4.99
C LYS A 108 1.78 21.40 5.88
N ARG A 109 0.85 20.75 6.58
CA ARG A 109 1.19 19.78 7.64
C ARG A 109 0.79 18.34 7.32
N SER A 110 -0.18 18.13 6.43
CA SER A 110 -0.63 16.79 6.06
C SER A 110 0.18 16.19 4.92
N ILE A 111 0.47 14.89 5.02
CA ILE A 111 1.06 14.07 3.95
C ILE A 111 0.04 13.02 3.54
N PHE A 112 -0.18 12.90 2.24
CA PHE A 112 -1.08 11.93 1.63
C PHE A 112 -0.25 10.73 1.14
N SER A 113 -0.21 9.68 1.96
CA SER A 113 0.45 8.42 1.60
C SER A 113 -0.53 7.51 0.87
N ILE A 114 -0.24 7.19 -0.38
CA ILE A 114 -1.11 6.46 -1.30
C ILE A 114 -0.41 5.20 -1.78
N SER A 115 -0.98 4.05 -1.44
CA SER A 115 -0.50 2.73 -1.87
C SER A 115 -1.67 1.91 -2.40
N VAL A 116 -1.80 1.85 -3.72
CA VAL A 116 -2.91 1.20 -4.44
C VAL A 116 -2.40 0.72 -5.81
N GLY A 117 -3.11 -0.20 -6.47
CA GLY A 117 -2.77 -0.69 -7.81
C GLY A 117 -2.49 -2.19 -7.87
N SER A 118 -1.88 -2.78 -6.83
CA SER A 118 -1.55 -4.22 -6.83
C SER A 118 -2.78 -5.11 -6.98
N ASN A 119 -3.92 -4.72 -6.39
CA ASN A 119 -5.18 -5.46 -6.50
C ASN A 119 -5.79 -5.36 -7.90
N ASP A 120 -5.56 -4.28 -8.64
CA ASP A 120 -6.06 -4.12 -10.01
C ASP A 120 -5.45 -5.20 -10.92
N PHE A 121 -4.23 -5.64 -10.62
CA PHE A 121 -3.65 -6.83 -11.23
C PHE A 121 -4.14 -8.11 -10.56
N LEU A 122 -3.83 -8.32 -9.27
CA LEU A 122 -4.01 -9.62 -8.60
C LEU A 122 -5.47 -10.06 -8.48
N ASN A 123 -6.36 -9.13 -8.16
CA ASN A 123 -7.76 -9.36 -7.83
C ASN A 123 -8.71 -8.78 -8.89
N ASN A 124 -8.17 -8.50 -10.08
CA ASN A 124 -8.92 -8.13 -11.26
C ASN A 124 -8.21 -8.69 -12.51
N TYR A 125 -7.27 -7.98 -13.15
CA TYR A 125 -6.76 -8.36 -14.48
C TYR A 125 -6.16 -9.78 -14.56
N LEU A 126 -5.42 -10.24 -13.54
CA LEU A 126 -4.76 -11.54 -13.49
C LEU A 126 -5.57 -12.62 -12.75
N LEU A 127 -6.77 -12.32 -12.28
CA LEU A 127 -7.57 -13.28 -11.53
C LEU A 127 -7.90 -14.50 -12.43
N PRO A 128 -7.53 -15.74 -12.03
CA PRO A 128 -7.78 -16.92 -12.83
C PRO A 128 -9.28 -17.16 -13.02
N LEU A 129 -9.65 -17.65 -14.21
CA LEU A 129 -11.02 -17.98 -14.66
C LEU A 129 -11.99 -16.79 -14.73
N VAL A 130 -12.07 -15.95 -13.69
CA VAL A 130 -12.98 -14.81 -13.59
C VAL A 130 -12.67 -13.73 -14.63
N SER A 131 -11.38 -13.44 -14.85
CA SER A 131 -10.98 -12.31 -15.70
C SER A 131 -10.55 -12.72 -17.11
N VAL A 132 -10.78 -13.98 -17.50
CA VAL A 132 -10.42 -14.49 -18.84
C VAL A 132 -11.15 -13.69 -19.92
N GLY A 133 -12.46 -13.49 -19.79
CA GLY A 133 -13.24 -12.71 -20.76
C GLY A 133 -12.82 -11.24 -20.84
N ALA A 134 -12.48 -10.62 -19.70
CA ALA A 134 -11.96 -9.26 -19.66
C ALA A 134 -10.60 -9.14 -20.36
N ARG A 135 -9.66 -10.06 -20.10
CA ARG A 135 -8.33 -10.08 -20.74
C ARG A 135 -8.39 -10.34 -22.25
N VAL A 136 -9.38 -11.09 -22.73
CA VAL A 136 -9.60 -11.30 -24.18
C VAL A 136 -10.02 -9.98 -24.86
N ASN A 137 -10.81 -9.17 -24.16
CA ASN A 137 -11.37 -7.93 -24.71
C ASN A 137 -10.52 -6.68 -24.43
N GLN A 138 -9.53 -6.76 -23.55
CA GLN A 138 -8.68 -5.63 -23.16
C GLN A 138 -7.20 -6.03 -23.10
N SER A 139 -6.40 -5.40 -23.98
CA SER A 139 -4.95 -5.60 -23.99
C SER A 139 -4.30 -5.10 -22.69
N PRO A 140 -3.13 -5.64 -22.31
CA PRO A 140 -2.34 -5.13 -21.19
C PRO A 140 -2.14 -3.61 -21.23
N ASP A 141 -1.78 -3.08 -22.39
CA ASP A 141 -1.52 -1.65 -22.57
C ASP A 141 -2.78 -0.82 -22.31
N ALA A 142 -3.92 -1.23 -22.86
CA ALA A 142 -5.19 -0.53 -22.67
C ALA A 142 -5.66 -0.58 -21.22
N PHE A 143 -5.45 -1.71 -20.54
CA PHE A 143 -5.76 -1.85 -19.10
C PHE A 143 -4.89 -0.92 -18.25
N VAL A 144 -3.58 -0.88 -18.49
CA VAL A 144 -2.69 0.02 -17.76
C VAL A 144 -3.01 1.49 -18.06
N ASP A 145 -3.38 1.83 -19.29
CA ASP A 145 -3.80 3.20 -19.65
C ASP A 145 -5.08 3.60 -18.90
N GLU A 146 -6.05 2.69 -18.80
CA GLU A 146 -7.25 2.91 -17.99
C GLU A 146 -6.90 3.19 -16.53
N MET A 147 -6.04 2.38 -15.92
CA MET A 147 -5.57 2.59 -14.55
C MET A 147 -4.92 3.98 -14.38
N ILE A 148 -4.01 4.36 -15.28
CA ILE A 148 -3.29 5.65 -15.20
C ILE A 148 -4.23 6.83 -15.38
N ASN A 149 -5.16 6.77 -16.33
CA ASN A 149 -6.14 7.82 -16.57
C ASN A 149 -7.08 8.01 -15.37
N HIS A 150 -7.54 6.91 -14.78
CA HIS A 150 -8.40 6.96 -13.59
C HIS A 150 -7.63 7.48 -12.37
N PHE A 151 -6.40 7.04 -12.19
CA PHE A 151 -5.57 7.45 -11.07
C PHE A 151 -5.19 8.94 -11.14
N ARG A 152 -4.93 9.47 -12.34
CA ARG A 152 -4.77 10.91 -12.58
C ARG A 152 -5.94 11.71 -12.02
N ILE A 153 -7.16 11.32 -12.37
CA ILE A 153 -8.38 12.00 -11.90
C ILE A 153 -8.45 11.95 -10.37
N GLN A 154 -8.18 10.78 -9.78
CA GLN A 154 -8.19 10.59 -8.33
C GLN A 154 -7.16 11.46 -7.59
N LEU A 155 -5.93 11.57 -8.10
CA LEU A 155 -4.90 12.44 -7.52
C LEU A 155 -5.27 13.92 -7.66
N THR A 156 -5.82 14.32 -8.81
CA THR A 156 -6.31 15.69 -9.03
C THR A 156 -7.45 16.05 -8.08
N ARG A 157 -8.41 15.14 -7.83
CA ARG A 157 -9.50 15.35 -6.86
C ARG A 157 -8.96 15.62 -5.44
N LEU A 158 -7.91 14.91 -5.03
CA LEU A 158 -7.25 15.17 -3.73
C LEU A 158 -6.59 16.55 -3.72
N TYR A 159 -5.89 16.92 -4.79
CA TYR A 159 -5.27 18.23 -4.93
C TYR A 159 -6.29 19.39 -4.88
N GLU A 160 -7.45 19.22 -5.51
CA GLU A 160 -8.57 20.18 -5.45
C GLU A 160 -9.11 20.36 -4.03
N MET A 161 -8.91 19.36 -3.16
CA MET A 161 -9.24 19.40 -1.73
C MET A 161 -8.04 19.80 -0.84
N ASP A 162 -7.18 20.68 -1.35
CA ASP A 162 -6.02 21.27 -0.67
C ASP A 162 -4.82 20.33 -0.43
N ALA A 163 -4.85 19.06 -0.86
CA ALA A 163 -3.71 18.17 -0.69
C ALA A 163 -2.49 18.68 -1.49
N ARG A 164 -1.31 18.74 -0.85
CA ARG A 164 -0.08 19.27 -1.49
C ARG A 164 1.14 18.37 -1.34
N LYS A 165 1.19 17.50 -0.33
CA LYS A 165 2.32 16.59 -0.12
C LYS A 165 1.87 15.16 -0.34
N PHE A 166 2.32 14.54 -1.42
CA PHE A 166 1.90 13.19 -1.80
C PHE A 166 3.10 12.25 -1.80
N VAL A 167 2.93 11.08 -1.18
CA VAL A 167 3.84 9.94 -1.29
C VAL A 167 3.06 8.85 -1.99
N VAL A 168 3.37 8.59 -3.26
CA VAL A 168 2.64 7.63 -4.09
C VAL A 168 3.55 6.43 -4.35
N SER A 169 3.18 5.26 -3.85
CA SER A 169 3.93 4.04 -4.12
C SER A 169 3.57 3.47 -5.48
N ASN A 170 4.58 2.97 -6.20
CA ASN A 170 4.34 2.13 -7.36
C ASN A 170 3.86 0.72 -6.94
N VAL A 171 3.57 -0.14 -7.91
CA VAL A 171 3.20 -1.54 -7.63
C VAL A 171 4.47 -2.33 -7.34
N GLY A 172 4.49 -3.06 -6.21
CA GLY A 172 5.59 -3.94 -5.83
C GLY A 172 5.82 -5.10 -6.83
N PRO A 173 6.82 -5.97 -6.62
CA PRO A 173 7.09 -7.10 -7.49
C PRO A 173 6.06 -8.22 -7.26
N ILE A 174 4.82 -8.00 -7.71
CA ILE A 174 3.67 -8.85 -7.43
C ILE A 174 3.86 -10.28 -7.93
N GLY A 175 4.67 -10.51 -8.97
CA GLY A 175 5.00 -11.86 -9.45
C GLY A 175 5.88 -12.67 -8.49
N CYS A 176 6.53 -12.02 -7.53
CA CYS A 176 7.43 -12.64 -6.56
C CYS A 176 6.80 -12.91 -5.19
N ILE A 177 5.53 -12.54 -4.98
CA ILE A 177 4.85 -12.81 -3.70
C ILE A 177 4.56 -14.31 -3.55
N PRO A 178 4.44 -14.82 -2.32
CA PRO A 178 4.19 -16.25 -2.10
C PRO A 178 2.94 -16.78 -2.82
N TYR A 179 1.86 -15.98 -2.95
CA TYR A 179 0.68 -16.36 -3.72
C TYR A 179 0.98 -16.64 -5.20
N GLN A 180 1.67 -15.72 -5.89
CA GLN A 180 1.98 -15.91 -7.31
C GLN A 180 2.93 -17.09 -7.52
N ARG A 181 3.87 -17.33 -6.60
CA ARG A 181 4.73 -18.52 -6.65
C ARG A 181 3.93 -19.80 -6.51
N ALA A 182 3.00 -19.85 -5.55
CA ALA A 182 2.19 -21.03 -5.28
C ALA A 182 1.25 -21.38 -6.46
N ILE A 183 0.51 -20.40 -7.00
CA ILE A 183 -0.46 -20.68 -8.07
C ILE A 183 0.19 -21.00 -9.43
N ASN A 184 1.42 -20.52 -9.65
CA ASN A 184 2.20 -20.80 -10.86
C ASN A 184 3.20 -21.95 -10.67
N GLN A 185 3.23 -22.60 -9.49
CA GLN A 185 4.13 -23.71 -9.15
C GLN A 185 5.62 -23.37 -9.36
N LEU A 186 6.02 -22.17 -8.93
CA LEU A 186 7.36 -21.62 -9.09
C LEU A 186 8.28 -21.99 -7.91
N ASN A 187 9.58 -22.05 -8.17
CA ASN A 187 10.62 -22.22 -7.16
C ASN A 187 10.86 -20.93 -6.34
N GLU A 188 11.66 -21.05 -5.29
CA GLU A 188 11.94 -19.96 -4.32
C GLU A 188 12.73 -18.78 -4.91
N ASP A 189 13.40 -18.96 -6.03
CA ASP A 189 14.15 -17.95 -6.78
C ASP A 189 13.40 -17.44 -8.02
N GLU A 190 12.24 -18.02 -8.35
CA GLU A 190 11.47 -17.71 -9.55
C GLU A 190 10.26 -16.78 -9.28
N CYS A 191 9.96 -15.90 -10.23
CA CYS A 191 8.78 -15.03 -10.16
C CYS A 191 7.92 -15.17 -11.41
N SER A 192 6.64 -14.84 -11.31
CA SER A 192 5.76 -14.77 -12.48
C SER A 192 6.16 -13.60 -13.39
N ASP A 193 6.75 -13.92 -14.54
CA ASP A 193 7.20 -12.94 -15.54
C ASP A 193 6.07 -12.03 -16.01
N LEU A 194 4.88 -12.61 -16.29
CA LEU A 194 3.73 -11.84 -16.75
C LEU A 194 3.29 -10.82 -15.69
N ALA A 195 3.17 -11.23 -14.43
CA ALA A 195 2.73 -10.35 -13.35
C ALA A 195 3.73 -9.20 -13.11
N ASN A 196 5.03 -9.51 -13.11
CA ASN A 196 6.07 -8.49 -12.96
C ASN A 196 6.17 -7.57 -14.18
N LYS A 197 6.01 -8.08 -15.40
CA LYS A 197 6.01 -7.26 -16.62
C LYS A 197 4.90 -6.21 -16.58
N LEU A 198 3.69 -6.60 -16.17
CA LEU A 198 2.56 -5.69 -16.02
C LEU A 198 2.79 -4.63 -14.94
N ALA A 199 3.35 -5.03 -13.79
CA ALA A 199 3.72 -4.10 -12.72
C ALA A 199 4.76 -3.08 -13.20
N VAL A 200 5.84 -3.52 -13.86
CA VAL A 200 6.88 -2.63 -14.40
C VAL A 200 6.30 -1.67 -15.44
N GLN A 201 5.41 -2.14 -16.31
CA GLN A 201 4.76 -1.31 -17.31
C GLN A 201 3.90 -0.20 -16.68
N TYR A 202 3.07 -0.55 -15.69
CA TYR A 202 2.30 0.44 -14.92
C TYR A 202 3.21 1.41 -14.17
N ASN A 203 4.27 0.90 -13.53
CA ASN A 203 5.20 1.72 -12.76
C ASN A 203 5.92 2.76 -13.62
N GLY A 204 6.24 2.43 -14.88
CA GLY A 204 6.79 3.38 -15.85
C GLY A 204 5.82 4.52 -16.13
N ARG A 205 4.56 4.21 -16.49
CA ARG A 205 3.54 5.23 -16.77
C ARG A 205 3.14 6.04 -15.52
N LEU A 206 3.18 5.43 -14.33
CA LEU A 206 2.95 6.14 -13.08
C LEU A 206 4.05 7.17 -12.83
N LYS A 207 5.33 6.82 -13.06
CA LYS A 207 6.43 7.77 -12.93
C LYS A 207 6.22 8.99 -13.81
N ASP A 208 5.83 8.78 -15.07
CA ASP A 208 5.55 9.86 -16.02
C ASP A 208 4.35 10.71 -15.58
N LEU A 209 3.27 10.07 -15.11
CA LEU A 209 2.11 10.76 -14.54
C LEU A 209 2.50 11.67 -13.36
N LEU A 210 3.30 11.18 -12.42
CA LEU A 210 3.68 11.99 -11.25
C LEU A 210 4.59 13.16 -11.63
N ALA A 211 5.47 12.99 -12.63
CA ALA A 211 6.26 14.08 -13.18
C ALA A 211 5.34 15.15 -13.81
N GLU A 212 4.38 14.74 -14.63
CA GLU A 212 3.41 15.66 -15.24
C GLU A 212 2.57 16.40 -14.18
N LEU A 213 2.13 15.71 -13.12
CA LEU A 213 1.36 16.35 -12.05
C LEU A 213 2.21 17.34 -11.25
N ASN A 214 3.49 17.08 -11.03
CA ASN A 214 4.41 18.04 -10.41
C ASN A 214 4.57 19.31 -11.26
N ASP A 215 4.63 19.17 -12.58
CA ASP A 215 4.78 20.31 -13.50
C ASP A 215 3.50 21.14 -13.62
N ASN A 216 2.33 20.51 -13.49
CA ASN A 216 1.04 21.12 -13.81
C ASN A 216 0.13 21.44 -12.60
N LEU A 217 0.47 21.00 -11.38
CA LEU A 217 -0.30 21.30 -10.17
C LEU A 217 0.51 22.18 -9.19
N PRO A 218 0.38 23.52 -9.29
CA PRO A 218 1.19 24.45 -8.50
C PRO A 218 1.16 24.20 -6.99
N GLY A 219 2.36 24.09 -6.42
CA GLY A 219 2.57 23.86 -4.99
C GLY A 219 2.31 22.43 -4.53
N ALA A 220 1.86 21.53 -5.41
CA ALA A 220 1.85 20.11 -5.12
C ALA A 220 3.26 19.53 -5.27
N ASN A 221 3.57 18.53 -4.44
CA ASN A 221 4.80 17.78 -4.46
C ASN A 221 4.43 16.30 -4.40
N PHE A 222 4.57 15.63 -5.54
CA PHE A 222 4.41 14.20 -5.71
C PHE A 222 5.77 13.53 -5.61
N VAL A 223 5.93 12.72 -4.57
CA VAL A 223 7.08 11.84 -4.37
C VAL A 223 6.69 10.43 -4.77
N LEU A 224 7.44 9.84 -5.70
CA LEU A 224 7.35 8.44 -6.05
C LEU A 224 8.08 7.60 -5.00
N ALA A 225 7.38 6.69 -4.34
CA ALA A 225 7.95 5.61 -3.56
C ALA A 225 8.13 4.38 -4.45
N ASN A 226 9.37 4.07 -4.84
CA ASN A 226 9.71 2.94 -5.70
C ASN A 226 9.77 1.64 -4.88
N VAL A 227 8.59 1.17 -4.47
CA VAL A 227 8.44 -0.05 -3.67
C VAL A 227 8.76 -1.31 -4.48
N TYR A 228 8.65 -1.29 -5.81
CA TYR A 228 9.07 -2.40 -6.67
C TYR A 228 10.52 -2.79 -6.41
N ASP A 229 11.45 -1.84 -6.60
CA ASP A 229 12.88 -2.12 -6.45
C ASP A 229 13.26 -2.33 -4.98
N LEU A 230 12.62 -1.63 -4.04
CA LEU A 230 12.86 -1.81 -2.62
C LEU A 230 12.51 -3.23 -2.14
N VAL A 231 11.32 -3.71 -2.50
CA VAL A 231 10.87 -5.05 -2.11
C VAL A 231 11.69 -6.10 -2.86
N MET A 232 12.04 -5.88 -4.13
CA MET A 232 12.89 -6.81 -4.87
C MET A 232 14.31 -6.92 -4.29
N GLU A 233 14.91 -5.81 -3.87
CA GLU A 233 16.18 -5.78 -3.15
C GLU A 233 16.08 -6.60 -1.86
N LEU A 234 14.99 -6.44 -1.12
CA LEU A 234 14.77 -7.18 0.13
C LEU A 234 14.53 -8.67 -0.10
N ILE A 235 13.77 -9.06 -1.14
CA ILE A 235 13.54 -10.45 -1.52
C ILE A 235 14.85 -11.12 -1.95
N THR A 236 15.65 -10.44 -2.77
CA THR A 236 16.90 -11.01 -3.32
C THR A 236 18.01 -11.07 -2.28
N ASN A 237 18.12 -10.03 -1.45
CA ASN A 237 19.22 -9.86 -0.49
C ASN A 237 18.77 -10.01 0.97
N TYR A 238 17.71 -10.79 1.25
CA TYR A 238 17.08 -10.90 2.57
C TYR A 238 18.08 -11.15 3.72
N ALA A 239 19.10 -11.97 3.47
CA ALA A 239 20.13 -12.32 4.46
C ALA A 239 20.96 -11.12 4.92
N LYS A 240 21.23 -10.15 4.01
CA LYS A 240 21.93 -8.89 4.32
C LYS A 240 21.16 -8.04 5.35
N TYR A 241 19.84 -8.22 5.40
CA TYR A 241 18.96 -7.53 6.32
C TYR A 241 18.65 -8.34 7.58
N GLY A 242 19.33 -9.49 7.78
CA GLY A 242 19.12 -10.36 8.95
C GLY A 242 17.83 -11.20 8.87
N LEU A 243 17.19 -11.26 7.70
CA LEU A 243 16.05 -12.12 7.43
C LEU A 243 16.52 -13.53 7.01
N ARG A 244 15.61 -14.50 7.04
CA ARG A 244 15.86 -15.93 6.74
C ARG A 244 15.27 -16.41 5.43
N THR A 245 14.22 -15.76 4.94
CA THR A 245 13.58 -16.10 3.67
C THR A 245 12.97 -14.86 3.02
N GLY A 246 13.13 -14.78 1.71
CA GLY A 246 12.53 -13.78 0.84
C GLY A 246 11.33 -14.30 0.03
N SER A 247 10.98 -15.58 0.13
CA SER A 247 10.01 -16.23 -0.77
C SER A 247 8.87 -16.93 -0.05
N SER A 248 9.03 -17.26 1.23
CA SER A 248 8.05 -18.00 2.05
C SER A 248 7.25 -17.06 2.95
N ALA A 249 5.96 -17.36 3.12
CA ALA A 249 5.10 -16.68 4.09
C ALA A 249 5.23 -17.30 5.49
N CYS A 250 5.17 -16.46 6.53
CA CYS A 250 5.17 -16.93 7.91
C CYS A 250 3.79 -17.43 8.39
N CYS A 251 2.71 -16.78 7.94
CA CYS A 251 1.34 -17.11 8.25
C CYS A 251 0.67 -17.77 7.04
N GLY A 252 0.18 -18.99 7.22
CA GLY A 252 -0.57 -19.70 6.20
C GLY A 252 -0.96 -21.12 6.62
N PHE A 253 -1.59 -21.84 5.69
CA PHE A 253 -1.98 -23.24 5.92
C PHE A 253 -0.82 -24.18 5.60
N GLY A 254 -0.62 -25.21 6.44
CA GLY A 254 0.44 -26.20 6.26
C GLY A 254 1.85 -25.70 6.60
N GLY A 255 1.98 -24.71 7.49
CA GLY A 255 3.28 -24.17 7.93
C GLY A 255 4.00 -23.38 6.83
N GLN A 256 5.33 -23.44 6.77
CA GLN A 256 6.15 -22.76 5.75
C GLN A 256 6.10 -23.43 4.35
N SER A 257 5.14 -24.31 4.09
CA SER A 257 4.99 -24.96 2.78
C SER A 257 4.41 -24.00 1.73
N GLN A 258 4.58 -24.30 0.44
CA GLN A 258 4.01 -23.50 -0.67
C GLN A 258 2.48 -23.31 -0.56
N LEU A 259 1.77 -24.18 0.17
CA LEU A 259 0.34 -24.06 0.44
C LEU A 259 -0.02 -22.83 1.29
N ALA A 260 0.93 -22.29 2.06
CA ALA A 260 0.77 -21.04 2.80
C ALA A 260 0.52 -19.83 1.89
N GLY A 261 0.91 -19.92 0.61
CA GLY A 261 0.69 -18.89 -0.38
C GLY A 261 -0.74 -18.82 -0.91
N ILE A 262 -1.60 -19.83 -0.72
CA ILE A 262 -2.89 -19.91 -1.43
C ILE A 262 -4.05 -19.38 -0.58
N ILE A 263 -4.08 -19.72 0.71
CA ILE A 263 -5.19 -19.40 1.59
C ILE A 263 -4.84 -18.17 2.43
N PRO A 264 -5.68 -17.12 2.44
CA PRO A 264 -5.45 -15.95 3.28
C PRO A 264 -5.22 -16.31 4.75
N CYS A 265 -4.28 -15.59 5.36
CA CYS A 265 -3.94 -15.69 6.77
C CYS A 265 -5.18 -15.38 7.64
N GLY A 266 -5.59 -16.34 8.46
CA GLY A 266 -6.85 -16.30 9.21
C GLY A 266 -6.82 -17.09 10.52
N PRO A 267 -7.96 -17.21 11.22
CA PRO A 267 -8.03 -17.80 12.57
C PRO A 267 -7.50 -19.24 12.70
N THR A 268 -7.51 -19.97 11.60
CA THR A 268 -7.12 -21.38 11.45
C THR A 268 -5.73 -21.57 10.83
N SER A 269 -5.03 -20.48 10.49
CA SER A 269 -3.67 -20.54 9.94
C SER A 269 -2.64 -20.94 10.99
N SER A 270 -1.55 -21.57 10.52
CA SER A 270 -0.35 -21.80 11.32
C SER A 270 0.59 -20.60 11.23
N LEU A 271 1.37 -20.37 12.28
CA LEU A 271 2.32 -19.26 12.38
C LEU A 271 3.74 -19.80 12.59
N CYS A 272 4.70 -19.24 11.85
CA CYS A 272 6.11 -19.49 12.14
C CYS A 272 6.53 -18.85 13.48
N SER A 273 7.46 -19.48 14.19
CA SER A 273 7.95 -18.98 15.48
C SER A 273 8.90 -17.78 15.35
N ASP A 274 9.55 -17.63 14.19
CA ASP A 274 10.56 -16.62 13.91
C ASP A 274 10.08 -15.53 12.93
N ARG A 275 8.80 -15.14 13.01
CA ARG A 275 8.13 -14.19 12.10
C ARG A 275 8.84 -12.85 11.86
N TYR A 276 9.66 -12.42 12.82
CA TYR A 276 10.53 -11.24 12.72
C TYR A 276 11.74 -11.43 11.78
N LYS A 277 11.89 -12.62 11.17
CA LYS A 277 12.95 -12.96 10.21
C LYS A 277 12.41 -13.27 8.82
N HIS A 278 11.15 -12.98 8.51
CA HIS A 278 10.56 -13.26 7.19
C HIS A 278 10.33 -11.96 6.43
N VAL A 279 10.54 -11.96 5.11
CA VAL A 279 10.09 -10.84 4.27
C VAL A 279 8.57 -10.78 4.25
N PHE A 280 7.91 -11.91 4.05
CA PHE A 280 6.46 -12.00 3.92
C PHE A 280 5.78 -12.48 5.21
N TRP A 281 4.77 -11.72 5.64
CA TRP A 281 3.90 -12.16 6.71
C TRP A 281 2.94 -13.23 6.23
N ASP A 282 2.21 -12.95 5.15
CA ASP A 282 1.24 -13.86 4.55
C ASP A 282 1.50 -14.02 3.05
N ALA A 283 0.55 -14.63 2.35
CA ALA A 283 0.59 -14.88 0.92
C ALA A 283 0.84 -13.65 0.03
N TYR A 284 0.59 -12.44 0.53
CA TYR A 284 0.64 -11.19 -0.23
C TYR A 284 1.50 -10.12 0.42
N HIS A 285 1.47 -10.03 1.75
CA HIS A 285 1.88 -8.83 2.46
C HIS A 285 3.23 -8.99 3.18
N PRO A 286 4.04 -7.92 3.25
CA PRO A 286 5.27 -7.94 4.02
C PRO A 286 5.03 -8.07 5.53
N SER A 287 6.02 -8.62 6.23
CA SER A 287 6.09 -8.60 7.69
C SER A 287 6.40 -7.20 8.22
N GLU A 288 6.18 -6.99 9.52
CA GLU A 288 6.61 -5.76 10.19
C GLU A 288 8.13 -5.58 10.07
N ALA A 289 8.92 -6.66 10.10
CA ALA A 289 10.37 -6.59 9.95
C ALA A 289 10.76 -6.04 8.58
N ALA A 290 10.07 -6.48 7.51
CA ALA A 290 10.23 -5.92 6.19
C ALA A 290 9.75 -4.45 6.14
N ASN A 291 8.58 -4.14 6.70
CA ASN A 291 8.02 -2.79 6.72
C ASN A 291 8.95 -1.78 7.40
N LEU A 292 9.68 -2.16 8.46
CA LEU A 292 10.68 -1.30 9.11
C LEU A 292 11.82 -0.92 8.17
N ILE A 293 12.32 -1.87 7.39
CA ILE A 293 13.39 -1.64 6.41
C ILE A 293 12.89 -0.73 5.29
N LEU A 294 11.70 -1.04 4.75
CA LEU A 294 11.08 -0.27 3.66
C LEU A 294 10.79 1.17 4.10
N ALA A 295 10.17 1.35 5.27
CA ALA A 295 9.86 2.67 5.82
C ALA A 295 11.12 3.52 6.02
N LYS A 296 12.21 2.93 6.53
CA LYS A 296 13.49 3.63 6.69
C LYS A 296 14.03 4.14 5.34
N GLN A 297 13.95 3.32 4.29
CA GLN A 297 14.38 3.75 2.96
C GLN A 297 13.49 4.85 2.38
N LEU A 298 12.19 4.85 2.67
CA LEU A 298 11.31 5.94 2.23
C LEU A 298 11.56 7.24 3.00
N LEU A 299 11.88 7.15 4.30
CA LEU A 299 12.17 8.29 5.15
C LEU A 299 13.50 8.97 4.81
N ASP A 300 14.55 8.17 4.64
CA ASP A 300 15.94 8.65 4.64
C ASP A 300 16.76 8.18 3.42
N GLY A 301 16.19 7.36 2.54
CA GLY A 301 16.87 6.81 1.38
C GLY A 301 17.10 7.83 0.26
N ASP A 302 17.84 7.40 -0.75
CA ASP A 302 18.15 8.21 -1.92
C ASP A 302 17.09 8.12 -3.03
N ASN A 303 17.34 8.87 -4.11
CA ASN A 303 16.44 9.00 -5.25
C ASN A 303 16.24 7.71 -6.06
N ARG A 304 16.95 6.62 -5.76
CA ARG A 304 16.66 5.30 -6.33
C ARG A 304 15.33 4.77 -5.84
N TYR A 305 15.01 5.02 -4.57
CA TYR A 305 13.88 4.42 -3.87
C TYR A 305 12.77 5.41 -3.52
N VAL A 306 13.11 6.69 -3.38
CA VAL A 306 12.14 7.74 -3.08
C VAL A 306 12.56 9.02 -3.79
N SER A 307 11.76 9.47 -4.76
CA SER A 307 12.17 10.56 -5.68
C SER A 307 11.04 11.55 -5.91
N PRO A 308 11.32 12.85 -6.10
CA PRO A 308 12.65 13.46 -6.27
C PRO A 308 13.42 13.73 -4.97
N PHE A 309 12.80 13.52 -3.82
CA PHE A 309 13.38 13.64 -2.49
C PHE A 309 12.64 12.72 -1.51
N ASN A 310 13.25 12.45 -0.35
CA ASN A 310 12.69 11.51 0.63
C ASN A 310 11.54 12.09 1.45
N VAL A 311 10.87 11.24 2.23
CA VAL A 311 9.67 11.64 2.98
C VAL A 311 9.97 12.68 4.06
N ARG A 312 11.16 12.68 4.68
CA ARG A 312 11.53 13.74 5.64
C ARG A 312 11.71 15.08 4.95
N GLN A 313 12.34 15.11 3.76
CA GLN A 313 12.46 16.31 2.96
C GLN A 313 11.09 16.85 2.52
N LEU A 314 10.18 15.96 2.09
CA LEU A 314 8.78 16.33 1.77
C LEU A 314 8.06 16.93 2.98
N SER A 315 8.24 16.33 4.15
CA SER A 315 7.62 16.78 5.41
C SER A 315 8.04 18.21 5.76
N ALA A 316 9.30 18.57 5.49
CA ALA A 316 9.89 19.86 5.84
C ALA A 316 9.51 21.04 4.91
N LEU A 317 8.85 20.80 3.76
CA LEU A 317 8.37 21.86 2.84
C LEU A 317 7.26 22.72 3.46
#